data_AF-R9K0F0-F1
#
_entry.id   AF-R9K0F0-F1
#
_cell.length_a   1.000
_cell.length_b   1.000
_cell.length_c   1.000
_cell.angle_alpha   90.00
_cell.angle_beta   90.00
_cell.angle_gamma   90.00
#
_symmetry.space_group_name_H-M   'P 1'
#
loop_
_entity.id
_entity.type
_entity.pdbx_description
1 polymer ?
#
loop_
_entity_poly.entity_id
_entity_poly.type
_entity_poly.pdbx_seq_one_letter_code
_entity_poly.pdbx_strand_id
1 'polypeptide(L)' 'MNMTEVARLLLGLRAAGWTEKEINDFVLYIESGEEQYKPKPKNEKTE' A
#
# COMPACT_ATOMS: atom_id res chain seq x y z
N MET A 1 -14.16 -5.95 4.91
CA MET A 1 -14.11 -4.47 4.77
C MET A 1 -15.34 -4.02 4.00
N ASN A 2 -16.01 -2.96 4.45
CA ASN A 2 -17.00 -2.26 3.62
C ASN A 2 -16.29 -1.25 2.69
N MET A 3 -16.94 -0.86 1.59
CA MET A 3 -16.36 0.06 0.60
C MET A 3 -15.91 1.41 1.19
N THR A 4 -16.56 1.87 2.25
CA THR A 4 -16.20 3.12 2.93
C THR A 4 -14.91 3.00 3.74
N GLU A 5 -14.66 1.85 4.37
CA GLU A 5 -13.40 1.55 5.06
C GLU A 5 -12.23 1.49 4.07
N VAL A 6 -12.43 0.87 2.91
CA VAL A 6 -11.43 0.84 1.83
C VAL A 6 -11.11 2.24 1.33
N ALA A 7 -12.13 3.08 1.08
CA ALA A 7 -11.91 4.46 0.66
C ALA A 7 -11.10 5.27 1.68
N ARG A 8 -11.40 5.13 2.98
CA ARG A 8 -10.64 5.81 4.05
C ARG A 8 -9.19 5.31 4.13
N LEU A 9 -8.96 4.01 3.94
CA LEU A 9 -7.61 3.44 3.88
C LEU A 9 -6.79 4.05 2.73
N LEU A 10 -7.34 4.07 1.51
CA LEU A 10 -6.66 4.62 0.33
C LEU A 10 -6.34 6.12 0.50
N LEU A 11 -7.28 6.89 1.05
CA LEU A 11 -7.06 8.31 1.36
C LEU A 11 -6.00 8.51 2.44
N GLY A 12 -5.98 7.66 3.46
CA GLY A 12 -4.96 7.66 4.51
C GLY A 12 -3.55 7.37 3.97
N LEU A 13 -3.42 6.36 3.10
CA LEU A 13 -2.14 6.03 2.46
C LEU A 13 -1.62 7.17 1.58
N ARG A 14 -2.50 7.80 0.79
CA ARG A 14 -2.16 8.98 -0.01
C ARG A 14 -1.72 10.16 0.89
N ALA A 15 -2.44 10.43 1.98
CA ALA A 15 -2.08 11.48 2.93
C ALA A 15 -0.74 11.19 3.65
N ALA A 16 -0.40 9.91 3.84
CA ALA A 16 0.89 9.47 4.37
C ALA A 16 2.04 9.54 3.34
N GLY A 17 1.80 10.07 2.13
CA GLY A 17 2.81 10.24 1.09
C GLY A 17 3.14 8.95 0.33
N TRP A 18 2.25 7.97 0.33
CA TRP A 18 2.37 6.82 -0.56
C TRP A 18 2.06 7.23 -1.99
N THR A 19 2.90 6.78 -2.92
CA THR A 19 2.66 6.95 -4.35
C THR A 19 1.52 6.03 -4.80
N GLU A 20 0.91 6.35 -5.94
CA GLU A 20 -0.17 5.52 -6.50
C GLU A 20 0.28 4.08 -6.77
N LYS A 21 1.55 3.90 -7.17
CA LYS A 21 2.13 2.56 -7.35
C LYS A 21 2.18 1.79 -6.03
N GLU A 22 2.69 2.41 -4.96
CA GLU A 22 2.78 1.77 -3.63
C GLU A 22 1.40 1.38 -3.09
N ILE A 23 0.39 2.22 -3.34
CA ILE A 23 -0.99 1.94 -2.95
C ILE A 23 -1.54 0.74 -3.74
N ASN A 24 -1.37 0.73 -5.06
CA ASN A 24 -1.84 -0.37 -5.91
C ASN A 24 -1.15 -1.70 -5.56
N ASP A 25 0.16 -1.70 -5.39
CA ASP A 25 0.90 -2.88 -4.96
C ASP A 25 0.37 -3.36 -3.59
N PHE A 26 0.15 -2.47 -2.63
CA PHE A 26 -0.37 -2.88 -1.33
C PHE A 26 -1.78 -3.49 -1.38
N VAL A 27 -2.66 -2.94 -2.23
CA VAL A 27 -4.00 -3.54 -2.45
C VAL A 27 -3.85 -4.93 -3.06
N LEU A 28 -2.99 -5.10 -4.08
CA LEU A 28 -2.70 -6.39 -4.69
C LEU A 28 -2.15 -7.39 -3.66
N TYR A 29 -1.25 -6.95 -2.77
CA TYR A 29 -0.72 -7.81 -1.71
C TYR A 29 -1.81 -8.31 -0.75
N ILE A 30 -2.73 -7.43 -0.35
CA ILE A 30 -3.86 -7.81 0.54
C ILE A 30 -4.78 -8.82 -0.15
N GLU A 31 -5.07 -8.62 -1.44
CA GLU A 31 -6.01 -9.45 -2.19
C GLU A 31 -5.42 -10.80 -2.65
N SER A 32 -4.17 -10.80 -3.14
CA SER A 32 -3.53 -11.99 -3.70
C SER A 32 -2.61 -12.74 -2.73
N GLY A 33 -2.05 -12.05 -1.73
CA GLY A 33 -1.00 -12.58 -0.87
C GLY A 33 0.37 -12.74 -1.55
N GLU A 34 0.56 -12.22 -2.76
CA GLU A 34 1.81 -12.37 -3.50
C GLU A 34 2.90 -11.42 -2.98
N GLU A 35 4.00 -11.98 -2.47
CA GLU A 35 5.10 -11.22 -1.86
C GLU A 35 5.76 -10.17 -2.77
N GLN A 36 5.62 -10.30 -4.11
CA GLN A 36 6.15 -9.30 -5.05
C GLN A 36 5.54 -7.90 -4.88
N TYR A 37 4.32 -7.85 -4.34
CA TYR A 37 3.58 -6.61 -4.09
C TYR A 37 3.72 -6.11 -2.65
N LYS A 38 4.47 -6.83 -1.81
CA LYS A 38 4.67 -6.46 -0.41
C LYS A 38 5.33 -5.08 -0.33
N PRO A 39 4.75 -4.13 0.44
CA PRO A 39 5.31 -2.80 0.56
C PRO A 39 6.70 -2.88 1.20
N LYS A 40 7.68 -2.25 0.53
CA LYS A 40 9.06 -2.19 1.01
C LYS A 40 9.24 -0.96 1.90
N PRO A 41 9.99 -1.07 3.02
CA PRO A 41 10.27 0.08 3.86
C PRO A 41 11.07 1.12 3.07
N LYS A 42 10.63 2.39 3.10
CA LYS A 42 11.31 3.54 2.45
C LYS A 42 12.71 3.84 2.99
N ASN A 43 13.20 3.07 3.96
CA ASN A 43 14.43 3.35 4.70
C ASN A 43 15.39 2.14 4.76
N GLU A 44 15.35 1.23 3.77
CA GLU A 44 16.57 0.50 3.42
C GLU A 44 17.55 1.52 2.83
N LYS A 45 18.27 2.21 3.72
CA LYS A 45 19.53 2.82 3.36
C LYS A 45 20.36 1.70 2.76
N THR A 46 20.64 1.83 1.47
CA THR A 46 21.74 1.13 0.82
C THR A 46 22.99 1.42 1.63
N GLU A 47 23.41 0.47 2.46
CA GLU A 47 24.81 0.34 2.88
C GLU A 47 25.60 -0.36 1.78
#